data_AF-A0A9E2I148-F1
#
_entry.id   AF-A0A9E2I148-F1
#
_cell.length_a   1.000
_cell.length_b   1.000
_cell.length_c   1.000
_cell.angle_alpha   90.00
_cell.angle_beta   90.00
_cell.angle_gamma   90.00
#
_symmetry.space_group_name_H-M   'P 1'
#
loop_
_entity.id
_entity.type
_entity.pdbx_description
1 polymer ?
#
loop_
_entity_poly.entity_id
_entity_poly.type
_entity_poly.pdbx_seq_one_letter_code
_entity_poly.pdbx_strand_id
1 'polypeptide(L)' 'IQFNINAEEGEIEEYFTGMPTPMGAIVLWLIFLGGLYIYPLFITVALMAVTGWLLNSKVKIRHL' A
#
# COMPACT_ATOMS: atom_id res chain seq x y z
N ILE A 1 21.30 14.76 -0.32
CA ILE A 1 19.85 14.62 -0.06
C ILE A 1 19.44 15.83 0.76
N GLN A 2 18.87 16.83 0.11
CA GLN A 2 18.23 17.95 0.82
C GLN A 2 16.81 17.50 1.12
N PHE A 3 16.49 17.33 2.39
CA PHE A 3 15.11 17.17 2.84
C PHE A 3 14.44 18.54 2.66
N ASN A 4 13.64 18.67 1.61
CA ASN A 4 12.76 19.81 1.40
C ASN A 4 11.59 19.68 2.40
N ILE A 5 11.80 20.15 3.64
CA ILE A 5 10.75 20.26 4.68
C ILE A 5 9.86 21.48 4.40
N ASN A 6 9.55 21.73 3.12
CA ASN A 6 8.45 22.61 2.75
C ASN A 6 7.21 21.72 2.64
N ALA A 7 6.84 21.11 3.77
CA ALA A 7 5.48 20.66 3.95
C ALA A 7 4.67 21.94 4.18
N GLU A 8 3.79 22.29 3.25
CA GLU A 8 2.73 23.24 3.55
C GLU A 8 1.87 22.63 4.65
N GLU A 9 2.20 23.01 5.89
CA GLU A 9 1.52 22.69 7.13
C GLU A 9 0.17 23.43 7.11
N GLY A 10 -0.80 22.93 6.33
CA GLY A 10 -2.04 23.68 6.10
C GLY A 10 -3.17 22.96 5.37
N GLU A 11 -2.89 21.98 4.51
CA GLU A 11 -3.94 21.12 3.95
C GLU A 11 -3.66 19.68 4.39
N ILE A 12 -4.40 19.25 5.42
CA ILE A 12 -4.50 17.85 5.80
C ILE A 12 -5.15 17.16 4.60
N GLU A 13 -4.35 16.67 3.64
CA GLU A 13 -4.87 15.91 2.51
C GLU A 13 -5.49 14.63 3.06
N GLU A 14 -6.78 14.62 3.41
CA GLU A 14 -7.49 13.52 4.08
C GLU A 14 -7.32 12.13 3.40
N TYR A 15 -6.76 12.07 2.18
CA TYR A 15 -6.63 10.88 1.37
C TYR A 15 -5.22 10.72 0.78
N PHE A 16 -4.62 9.54 0.96
CA PHE A 16 -3.51 9.11 0.13
C PHE A 16 -4.00 8.78 -1.28
N THR A 17 -3.26 9.20 -2.30
CA THR A 17 -3.51 8.74 -3.68
C THR A 17 -2.74 7.44 -3.93
N GLY A 18 -3.47 6.33 -4.01
CA GLY A 18 -2.92 4.99 -4.10
C GLY A 18 -2.54 4.42 -2.73
N MET A 19 -2.14 3.15 -2.70
CA MET A 19 -1.57 2.56 -1.49
C MET A 19 -0.14 3.07 -1.30
N PRO A 20 0.18 3.78 -0.19
CA PRO A 20 1.53 4.27 0.03
C PRO A 20 2.51 3.10 0.14
N THR A 21 3.67 3.22 -0.50
CA THR A 21 4.68 2.15 -0.64
C THR A 21 5.05 1.45 0.67
N PRO A 22 5.25 2.16 1.81
CA PRO A 22 5.53 1.51 3.08
C PRO A 22 4.38 0.59 3.54
N MET A 23 3.12 1.00 3.33
CA MET A 23 1.97 0.16 3.66
C MET A 23 1.85 -1.03 2.70
N GLY A 24 2.09 -0.82 1.40
CA GLY A 24 2.05 -1.91 0.44
C GLY A 24 3.10 -3.00 0.69
N ALA A 25 4.29 -2.63 1.16
CA ALA A 25 5.30 -3.61 1.59
C ALA A 25 4.81 -4.48 2.75
N ILE A 26 4.16 -3.88 3.76
CA ILE A 26 3.60 -4.60 4.91
C ILE A 26 2.47 -5.54 4.45
N VAL A 27 1.56 -5.06 3.59
CA VAL A 27 0.46 -5.87 3.05
C VAL A 27 0.98 -7.06 2.24
N LEU A 28 1.95 -6.83 1.34
CA LEU A 28 2.59 -7.90 0.57
C LEU A 28 3.28 -8.93 1.47
N TRP A 29 3.91 -8.48 2.56
CA TRP A 29 4.54 -9.38 3.53
C TRP A 29 3.53 -10.25 4.27
N LEU A 30 2.40 -9.69 4.71
CA LEU A 30 1.31 -10.46 5.32
C LEU A 30 0.68 -11.44 4.34
N ILE A 31 0.53 -11.04 3.06
CA ILE A 31 0.04 -11.92 2.01
C ILE A 31 1.01 -13.09 1.80
N PHE A 32 2.31 -12.82 1.75
CA PHE A 32 3.32 -13.86 1.64
C PHE A 32 3.24 -14.87 2.78
N LEU A 33 3.14 -14.41 4.03
CA LEU A 33 3.00 -15.30 5.19
C LEU A 33 1.70 -16.12 5.15
N GLY A 34 0.59 -15.51 4.77
CA GLY A 34 -0.67 -16.22 4.63
C GLY A 34 -0.62 -17.27 3.52
N GLY A 35 0.07 -17.01 2.42
CA GLY A 35 0.28 -17.98 1.35
C GLY A 35 1.16 -19.17 1.76
N LEU A 36 2.05 -18.95 2.73
CA LEU A 36 2.93 -20.00 3.24
C LEU A 36 2.21 -20.97 4.19
N TYR A 37 1.22 -20.48 4.95
CA TYR A 37 0.64 -21.24 6.07
C TYR A 37 -0.89 -21.40 6.05
N ILE A 38 -1.63 -20.59 5.30
CA ILE A 38 -3.09 -20.45 5.46
C ILE A 38 -3.85 -20.76 4.17
N TYR A 39 -3.46 -20.22 3.02
CA TYR A 39 -4.26 -20.33 1.78
C TYR A 39 -3.45 -20.79 0.56
N PRO A 40 -4.12 -21.36 -0.47
CA PRO A 40 -3.48 -21.87 -1.67
C PRO A 40 -2.70 -20.82 -2.48
N LEU A 41 -1.76 -21.30 -3.31
CA LEU A 41 -0.93 -20.47 -4.19
C LEU A 41 -1.74 -19.51 -5.06
N PHE A 42 -2.83 -19.97 -5.68
CA PHE A 42 -3.65 -19.13 -6.56
C PHE A 42 -4.26 -17.92 -5.83
N ILE A 43 -4.70 -18.10 -4.58
CA ILE A 43 -5.21 -17.01 -3.76
C ILE A 43 -4.09 -16.03 -3.40
N THR A 44 -2.91 -16.54 -3.05
CA THR A 44 -1.73 -15.72 -2.76
C THR A 44 -1.37 -14.83 -3.94
N VAL A 45 -1.24 -15.41 -5.13
CA VAL A 45 -0.89 -14.67 -6.34
C VAL A 45 -1.96 -13.63 -6.70
N ALA A 46 -3.24 -13.98 -6.57
CA ALA A 46 -4.32 -13.04 -6.81
C ALA A 46 -4.27 -11.84 -5.86
N LEU A 47 -4.04 -12.07 -4.56
CA LEU A 47 -3.91 -11.00 -3.57
C LEU A 47 -2.69 -10.11 -3.84
N MET A 48 -1.52 -10.71 -4.15
CA MET A 48 -0.32 -9.94 -4.50
C MET A 48 -0.53 -9.09 -5.75
N ALA A 49 -1.22 -9.61 -6.77
CA ALA A 49 -1.53 -8.87 -7.98
C ALA A 49 -2.44 -7.65 -7.70
N VAL A 50 -3.46 -7.83 -6.86
CA VAL A 50 -4.35 -6.73 -6.42
C VAL A 50 -3.56 -5.68 -5.63
N THR A 51 -2.70 -6.08 -4.70
CA THR A 51 -1.87 -5.12 -3.95
C THR A 51 -0.92 -4.35 -4.85
N GLY A 52 -0.28 -5.03 -5.81
CA GLY A 52 0.57 -4.40 -6.82
C GLY A 52 -0.19 -3.37 -7.68
N TRP A 53 -1.43 -3.70 -8.06
CA TRP A 53 -2.30 -2.76 -8.77
C TRP A 53 -2.67 -1.54 -7.90
N LEU A 54 -3.00 -1.76 -6.62
CA LEU A 54 -3.33 -0.69 -5.68
C LEU A 54 -2.17 0.27 -5.42
N LEU A 55 -0.93 -0.23 -5.39
CA LEU A 55 0.29 0.58 -5.27
C LEU A 55 0.45 1.59 -6.42
N ASN A 56 0.02 1.24 -7.63
CA ASN A 56 0.08 2.11 -8.82
C ASN A 56 -1.27 2.78 -9.15
N SER A 57 -2.27 2.63 -8.28
CA SER A 57 -3.62 3.15 -8.52
C SER A 57 -3.75 4.62 -8.08
N LYS A 58 -4.73 5.32 -8.64
CA LYS A 58 -5.17 6.65 -8.16
C LYS A 58 -6.29 6.55 -7.11
N VAL A 59 -6.45 5.38 -6.48
CA VAL A 59 -7.49 5.15 -5.47
C VAL A 59 -7.20 6.01 -4.25
N LYS A 60 -8.13 6.88 -3.89
CA LYS A 60 -8.01 7.73 -2.70
C LYS A 60 -8.26 6.88 -1.45
N ILE A 61 -7.21 6.57 -0.70
CA ILE A 61 -7.30 5.86 0.57
C ILE A 61 -7.33 6.90 1.68
N ARG A 62 -8.48 7.04 2.35
CA ARG A 62 -8.62 7.95 3.48
C ARG A 62 -7.64 7.56 4.57
N HIS A 63 -6.88 8.52 5.06
CA HIS A 63 -6.01 8.37 6.22
C HIS A 63 -6.55 9.17 7.39
N LEU A 64 -6.13 8.81 8.61
CA LEU A 64 -6.55 9.46 9.85
C LEU A 64 -5.75 10.73 10.11
#